data_AF-A0A9Q1HAH4-F1
#
_entry.id   AF-A0A9Q1HAH4-F1
#
_cell.length_a   1.000
_cell.length_b   1.000
_cell.length_c   1.000
_cell.angle_alpha   90.00
_cell.angle_beta   90.00
_cell.angle_gamma   90.00
#
_symmetry.space_group_name_H-M   'P 1'
#
loop_
_entity.id
_entity.type
_entity.pdbx_description
1 polymer ?
#
loop_
_entity_poly.entity_id
_entity_poly.type
_entity_poly.pdbx_seq_one_letter_code
_entity_poly.pdbx_strand_id
1 'polypeptide(L)'
;MLSVILEAIICLNCWYFYKRIHSRFMETVNVEVAISLYLEAVDVVMIEDRPRQAVQSMAAAARLLVRQRQYDKAVEIIEKERDLHFESQNWAVLFLVLVHLARSDQVAAEKVLHASLRYEGFTESEIGAVLEQLVKAIDEQDGDQTVEVLSLPLFKYLDNDYAKLAKTLASQYGGSRPSRPSAEGGGGEEAAAGGGGDGDDDDEEFDLR
;
A
#
# COMPACT_ATOMS: atom_id res chain seq x y z
N MET A 1 -20.51 37.08 23.08
CA MET A 1 -19.20 36.51 22.70
C MET A 1 -19.26 34.99 22.52
N LEU A 2 -19.75 34.20 23.48
CA LEU A 2 -19.86 32.74 23.36
C LEU A 2 -20.71 32.25 22.16
N SER A 3 -21.80 32.94 21.80
CA SER A 3 -22.66 32.54 20.66
C SER A 3 -21.94 32.62 19.29
N VAL A 4 -21.07 33.62 19.09
CA VAL A 4 -20.35 33.83 17.81
C VAL A 4 -19.24 32.79 17.65
N ILE A 5 -18.63 32.37 18.75
CA ILE A 5 -17.61 31.32 18.78
C ILE A 5 -18.25 29.97 18.48
N LEU A 6 -19.44 29.70 19.02
CA LEU A 6 -20.16 28.45 18.79
C LEU A 6 -20.62 28.32 17.33
N GLU A 7 -21.13 29.39 16.73
CA GLU A 7 -21.49 29.42 15.30
C GLU A 7 -20.26 29.22 14.39
N ALA A 8 -19.12 29.84 14.71
CA ALA A 8 -17.88 29.64 13.97
C ALA A 8 -17.40 28.17 14.03
N ILE A 9 -17.45 27.54 15.21
CA ILE A 9 -17.05 26.13 15.38
C ILE A 9 -18.00 25.18 14.62
N ILE A 10 -19.31 25.44 14.61
CA ILE A 10 -20.27 24.63 13.87
C ILE A 10 -20.04 24.79 12.36
N CYS A 11 -19.79 26.01 11.88
CA CYS A 11 -19.48 26.27 10.47
C CYS A 11 -18.17 25.59 10.04
N LEU A 12 -17.10 25.62 10.85
CA LEU A 12 -15.84 24.94 10.54
C LEU A 12 -15.99 23.41 10.55
N ASN A 13 -16.70 22.83 11.52
CA ASN A 13 -16.94 21.37 11.55
C ASN A 13 -17.80 20.92 10.37
N CYS A 14 -18.82 21.71 10.01
CA CYS A 14 -19.65 21.45 8.84
C CYS A 14 -18.85 21.59 7.54
N TRP A 15 -17.95 22.57 7.47
CA TRP A 15 -17.02 22.76 6.36
C TRP A 15 -16.00 21.62 6.25
N TYR A 16 -15.43 21.14 7.37
CA TYR A 16 -14.53 19.98 7.38
C TYR A 16 -15.24 18.69 6.95
N PHE A 17 -16.45 18.45 7.45
CA PHE A 17 -17.26 17.30 7.07
C PHE A 17 -17.64 17.36 5.58
N TYR A 18 -18.05 18.54 5.10
CA TYR A 18 -18.31 18.77 3.67
C TYR A 18 -17.05 18.52 2.85
N LYS A 19 -15.91 19.06 3.24
CA LYS A 19 -14.64 18.93 2.51
C LYS A 19 -14.16 17.48 2.49
N ARG A 20 -14.28 16.73 3.58
CA ARG A 20 -13.94 15.30 3.63
C ARG A 20 -14.86 14.44 2.76
N ILE A 21 -16.17 14.70 2.74
CA ILE A 21 -17.12 14.00 1.85
C ILE A 21 -16.87 14.38 0.39
N HIS A 22 -16.64 15.66 0.13
CA HIS A 22 -16.33 16.18 -1.19
C HIS A 22 -15.01 15.59 -1.72
N SER A 23 -13.98 15.48 -0.89
CA SER A 23 -12.73 14.83 -1.28
C SER A 23 -12.94 13.36 -1.66
N ARG A 24 -13.71 12.60 -0.87
CA ARG A 24 -14.08 11.22 -1.22
C ARG A 24 -14.85 11.11 -2.53
N PHE A 25 -15.70 12.07 -2.83
CA PHE A 25 -16.40 12.13 -4.11
C PHE A 25 -15.42 12.43 -5.25
N MET A 26 -14.53 13.41 -5.05
CA MET A 26 -13.52 13.81 -6.03
C MET A 26 -12.51 12.70 -6.32
N GLU A 27 -12.26 11.76 -5.40
CA GLU A 27 -11.43 10.58 -5.66
C GLU A 27 -11.89 9.77 -6.89
N THR A 28 -13.17 9.83 -7.25
CA THR A 28 -13.74 9.16 -8.43
C THR A 28 -13.67 9.99 -9.71
N VAL A 29 -13.50 11.31 -9.60
CA VAL A 29 -13.58 12.26 -10.71
C VAL A 29 -12.19 12.79 -11.06
N ASN A 30 -11.48 13.33 -10.08
CA ASN A 30 -10.13 13.87 -10.22
C ASN A 30 -9.33 13.71 -8.92
N VAL A 31 -8.28 12.89 -8.99
CA VAL A 31 -7.43 12.55 -7.85
C VAL A 31 -6.54 13.72 -7.42
N GLU A 32 -6.10 14.59 -8.33
CA GLU A 32 -5.22 15.72 -8.01
C GLU A 32 -5.94 16.76 -7.15
N VAL A 33 -7.17 17.09 -7.53
CA VAL A 33 -8.02 18.02 -6.77
C VAL A 33 -8.40 17.42 -5.42
N ALA A 34 -8.60 16.10 -5.34
CA ALA A 34 -8.86 15.44 -4.07
C ALA A 34 -7.66 15.59 -3.10
N ILE A 35 -6.43 15.47 -3.59
CA ILE A 35 -5.21 15.65 -2.77
C ILE A 35 -5.11 17.09 -2.25
N SER A 36 -5.33 18.10 -3.10
CA SER A 36 -5.27 19.49 -2.65
C SER A 36 -6.32 19.79 -1.59
N LEU A 37 -7.55 19.27 -1.76
CA LEU A 37 -8.62 19.42 -0.78
C LEU A 37 -8.29 18.73 0.55
N TYR A 38 -7.64 17.56 0.54
CA TYR A 38 -7.18 16.91 1.76
C TYR A 38 -6.09 17.71 2.48
N LEU A 39 -5.11 18.27 1.74
CA LEU A 39 -4.06 19.10 2.32
C LEU A 39 -4.62 20.39 2.93
N GLU A 40 -5.53 21.08 2.23
CA GLU A 40 -6.19 22.26 2.79
C GLU A 40 -7.08 21.91 4.00
N ALA A 41 -7.62 20.69 4.06
CA ALA A 41 -8.37 20.23 5.24
C ALA A 41 -7.43 19.99 6.44
N VAL A 42 -6.22 19.48 6.19
CA VAL A 42 -5.18 19.34 7.21
C VAL A 42 -4.83 20.69 7.82
N ASP A 43 -4.63 21.73 7.02
CA ASP A 43 -4.29 23.07 7.52
C ASP A 43 -5.35 23.61 8.49
N VAL A 44 -6.64 23.39 8.19
CA VAL A 44 -7.73 23.81 9.07
C VAL A 44 -7.80 22.97 10.36
N VAL A 45 -7.60 21.66 10.26
CA VAL A 45 -7.61 20.78 11.44
C VAL A 45 -6.42 21.04 12.36
N MET A 46 -5.28 21.45 11.79
CA MET A 46 -4.10 21.87 12.53
C MET A 46 -4.35 23.15 13.33
N ILE A 47 -5.13 24.11 12.79
CA ILE A 47 -5.55 25.31 13.52
C ILE A 47 -6.44 24.96 14.72
N GLU A 48 -7.25 23.90 14.60
CA GLU A 48 -8.14 23.43 15.67
C GLU A 48 -7.46 22.54 16.73
N ASP A 49 -6.15 22.30 16.61
CA ASP A 49 -5.35 21.44 17.51
C ASP A 49 -5.93 20.01 17.64
N ARG A 50 -6.42 19.45 16.52
CA ARG A 50 -6.96 18.07 16.44
C ARG A 50 -6.03 17.14 15.65
N PRO A 51 -4.85 16.78 16.16
CA PRO A 51 -3.81 16.07 15.40
C PRO A 51 -4.28 14.71 14.86
N ARG A 52 -5.13 13.97 15.60
CA ARG A 52 -5.69 12.69 15.14
C ARG A 52 -6.50 12.80 13.85
N GLN A 53 -7.23 13.90 13.66
CA GLN A 53 -8.02 14.10 12.44
C GLN A 53 -7.13 14.57 11.28
N ALA A 54 -6.07 15.33 11.57
CA ALA A 54 -5.09 15.76 10.58
C ALA A 54 -4.35 14.54 10.00
N VAL A 55 -3.89 13.63 10.84
CA VAL A 55 -3.25 12.36 10.45
C VAL A 55 -4.14 11.56 9.51
N GLN A 56 -5.44 11.40 9.83
CA GLN A 56 -6.35 10.65 8.95
C GLN A 56 -6.49 11.28 7.56
N SER A 57 -6.50 12.61 7.50
CA SER A 57 -6.56 13.36 6.23
C SER A 57 -5.23 13.30 5.47
N MET A 58 -4.09 13.34 6.17
CA MET A 58 -2.76 13.13 5.60
C MET A 58 -2.60 11.71 5.04
N ALA A 59 -2.99 10.68 5.79
CA ALA A 59 -2.97 9.29 5.34
C ALA A 59 -3.86 9.07 4.10
N ALA A 60 -5.02 9.74 4.04
CA ALA A 60 -5.86 9.73 2.85
C ALA A 60 -5.16 10.37 1.64
N ALA A 61 -4.52 11.53 1.81
CA ALA A 61 -3.75 12.18 0.75
C ALA A 61 -2.55 11.33 0.29
N ALA A 62 -1.82 10.72 1.23
CA ALA A 62 -0.67 9.85 0.95
C ALA A 62 -1.07 8.64 0.08
N ARG A 63 -2.21 8.00 0.37
CA ARG A 63 -2.75 6.89 -0.47
C ARG A 63 -3.02 7.32 -1.90
N LEU A 64 -3.58 8.52 -2.09
CA LEU A 64 -3.86 9.05 -3.42
C LEU A 64 -2.58 9.42 -4.18
N LEU A 65 -1.57 9.97 -3.50
CA LEU A 65 -0.26 10.26 -4.10
C LEU A 65 0.46 8.99 -4.54
N VAL A 66 0.40 7.95 -3.72
CA VAL A 66 0.90 6.61 -4.05
C VAL A 66 0.22 6.06 -5.29
N ARG A 67 -1.11 6.20 -5.39
CA ARG A 67 -1.87 5.80 -6.59
C ARG A 67 -1.42 6.58 -7.84
N GLN A 68 -1.07 7.85 -7.71
CA GLN A 68 -0.52 8.67 -8.79
C GLN A 68 0.98 8.45 -9.06
N ARG A 69 1.64 7.56 -8.31
CA ARG A 69 3.10 7.32 -8.37
C ARG A 69 3.94 8.57 -8.07
N GLN A 70 3.39 9.55 -7.35
CA GLN A 70 4.11 10.74 -6.87
C GLN A 70 4.79 10.43 -5.54
N TYR A 71 5.81 9.57 -5.56
CA TYR A 71 6.44 9.04 -4.36
C TYR A 71 7.15 10.11 -3.52
N ASP A 72 7.79 11.11 -4.14
CA ASP A 72 8.53 12.15 -3.42
C ASP A 72 7.62 12.98 -2.50
N LYS A 73 6.48 13.43 -3.02
CA LYS A 73 5.47 14.15 -2.23
C LYS A 73 4.83 13.25 -1.18
N ALA A 74 4.65 11.96 -1.49
CA ALA A 74 4.10 11.02 -0.53
C ALA A 74 5.02 10.85 0.68
N VAL A 75 6.34 10.76 0.47
CA VAL A 75 7.33 10.70 1.56
C VAL A 75 7.21 11.92 2.46
N GLU A 76 7.19 13.14 1.89
CA GLU A 76 7.08 14.37 2.69
C GLU A 76 5.81 14.41 3.55
N ILE A 77 4.68 13.93 3.03
CA ILE A 77 3.42 13.91 3.79
C ILE A 77 3.48 12.84 4.89
N ILE A 78 3.99 11.65 4.60
CA ILE A 78 4.04 10.56 5.59
C ILE A 78 5.07 10.87 6.69
N GLU A 79 6.18 11.55 6.37
CA GLU A 79 7.12 12.05 7.38
C GLU A 79 6.46 13.08 8.30
N LYS A 80 5.71 14.03 7.74
CA LYS A 80 4.91 14.97 8.53
C LYS A 80 3.87 14.26 9.40
N GLU A 81 3.21 13.23 8.86
CA GLU A 81 2.24 12.41 9.59
C GLU A 81 2.89 11.71 10.80
N ARG A 82 4.06 11.11 10.60
CA ARG A 82 4.85 10.45 11.66
C ARG A 82 5.21 11.42 12.78
N ASP A 83 5.66 12.62 12.42
CA ASP A 83 6.11 13.63 13.40
C ASP A 83 4.93 14.23 14.18
N LEU A 84 3.74 14.25 13.58
CA LEU A 84 2.53 14.78 14.21
C LEU A 84 1.89 13.84 15.24
N HIS A 85 2.05 12.52 15.10
CA HIS A 85 1.35 11.55 15.95
C HIS A 85 2.19 10.33 16.32
N PHE A 86 2.68 10.34 17.56
CA PHE A 86 3.58 9.32 18.11
C PHE A 86 2.99 7.90 18.12
N GLU A 87 1.69 7.74 18.40
CA GLU A 87 1.06 6.40 18.49
C GLU A 87 0.95 5.69 17.12
N SER A 88 1.10 6.43 16.01
CA SER A 88 0.95 5.89 14.64
C SER A 88 2.28 5.69 13.91
N GLN A 89 3.41 5.86 14.61
CA GLN A 89 4.74 5.82 14.01
C GLN A 89 5.06 4.48 13.33
N ASN A 90 4.65 3.35 13.91
CA ASN A 90 4.96 2.03 13.35
C ASN A 90 4.37 1.84 11.94
N TRP A 91 3.12 2.26 11.74
CA TRP A 91 2.46 2.17 10.43
C TRP A 91 3.01 3.19 9.43
N ALA A 92 3.31 4.41 9.89
CA ALA A 92 3.93 5.43 9.04
C ALA A 92 5.30 4.97 8.51
N VAL A 93 6.11 4.31 9.34
CA VAL A 93 7.41 3.74 8.94
C VAL A 93 7.24 2.64 7.88
N LEU A 94 6.27 1.73 8.06
CA LEU A 94 5.94 0.71 7.07
C LEU A 94 5.60 1.34 5.71
N PHE A 95 4.77 2.38 5.70
CA PHE A 95 4.42 3.09 4.46
C PHE A 95 5.63 3.80 3.84
N LEU A 96 6.48 4.45 4.63
CA LEU A 96 7.70 5.09 4.13
C LEU A 96 8.64 4.08 3.47
N VAL A 97 8.91 2.96 4.13
CA VAL A 97 9.79 1.91 3.59
C VAL A 97 9.22 1.37 2.28
N LEU A 98 7.92 1.07 2.22
CA LEU A 98 7.27 0.62 0.99
C LEU A 98 7.37 1.65 -0.15
N VAL A 99 7.22 2.93 0.15
CA VAL A 99 7.33 4.01 -0.86
C VAL A 99 8.77 4.17 -1.35
N HIS A 100 9.77 4.11 -0.47
CA HIS A 100 11.19 4.16 -0.86
C HIS A 100 11.61 2.96 -1.70
N LEU A 101 11.14 1.76 -1.33
CA LEU A 101 11.35 0.54 -2.12
C LEU A 101 10.69 0.65 -3.50
N ALA A 102 9.51 1.28 -3.60
CA ALA A 102 8.83 1.53 -4.88
C ALA A 102 9.55 2.56 -5.76
N ARG A 103 10.38 3.44 -5.15
CA ARG A 103 11.29 4.35 -5.84
C ARG A 103 12.63 3.69 -6.20
N SER A 104 12.81 2.38 -5.94
CA SER A 104 14.08 1.65 -6.08
C SER A 104 15.25 2.24 -5.27
N ASP A 105 14.95 2.93 -4.17
CA ASP A 105 15.94 3.59 -3.31
C ASP A 105 16.09 2.80 -2.00
N GLN A 106 16.87 1.72 -2.06
CA GLN A 106 17.08 0.79 -0.94
C GLN A 106 17.84 1.47 0.22
N VAL A 107 18.80 2.34 -0.10
CA VAL A 107 19.60 3.05 0.90
C VAL A 107 18.73 4.03 1.70
N ALA A 108 17.77 4.71 1.04
CA ALA A 108 16.81 5.54 1.76
C ALA A 108 15.89 4.71 2.65
N ALA A 109 15.41 3.55 2.17
CA ALA A 109 14.57 2.65 2.96
C ALA A 109 15.28 2.16 4.23
N GLU A 110 16.53 1.74 4.12
CA GLU A 110 17.34 1.31 5.28
C GLU A 110 17.58 2.45 6.26
N LYS A 111 17.86 3.67 5.77
CA LYS A 111 18.02 4.85 6.64
C LYS A 111 16.76 5.15 7.43
N VAL A 112 15.59 5.06 6.81
CA VAL A 112 14.30 5.27 7.49
C VAL A 112 14.09 4.21 8.56
N LEU A 113 14.38 2.94 8.25
CA LEU A 113 14.28 1.84 9.20
C LEU A 113 15.27 2.01 10.37
N HIS A 114 16.53 2.34 10.09
CA HIS A 114 17.53 2.56 11.12
C HIS A 114 17.21 3.80 11.99
N ALA A 115 16.63 4.85 11.38
CA ALA A 115 16.11 5.98 12.14
C ALA A 115 14.95 5.55 13.05
N SER A 116 14.11 4.62 12.61
CA SER A 116 12.97 4.15 13.40
C SER A 116 13.31 3.20 14.53
N LEU A 117 14.45 2.50 14.47
CA LEU A 117 14.98 1.70 15.60
C LEU A 117 15.28 2.54 16.86
N ARG A 118 15.39 3.87 16.72
CA ARG A 118 15.58 4.78 17.85
C ARG A 118 14.30 5.06 18.63
N TYR A 119 13.14 4.71 18.10
CA TYR A 119 11.85 4.92 18.77
C TYR A 119 11.54 3.75 19.70
N GLU A 120 11.09 4.08 20.92
CA GLU A 120 10.67 3.09 21.93
C GLU A 120 9.44 2.31 21.42
N GLY A 121 9.52 0.98 21.42
CA GLY A 121 8.43 0.08 21.00
C GLY A 121 8.38 -0.27 19.52
N PHE A 122 9.22 0.33 18.67
CA PHE A 122 9.33 -0.09 17.26
C PHE A 122 10.06 -1.43 17.12
N THR A 123 11.11 -1.64 17.91
CA THR A 123 11.92 -2.88 17.93
C THR A 123 11.15 -4.10 18.45
N GLU A 124 10.17 -3.89 19.31
CA GLU A 124 9.31 -4.95 19.86
C GLU A 124 8.08 -5.22 18.96
N SER A 125 7.85 -4.36 17.97
CA SER A 125 6.72 -4.50 17.06
C SER A 125 7.00 -5.57 16.00
N GLU A 126 5.99 -6.39 15.72
CA GLU A 126 5.98 -7.33 14.60
C GLU A 126 6.29 -6.63 13.26
N ILE A 127 5.87 -5.37 13.11
CA ILE A 127 6.13 -4.55 11.92
C ILE A 127 7.64 -4.30 11.74
N GLY A 128 8.35 -4.01 12.83
CA GLY A 128 9.80 -3.76 12.79
C GLY A 128 10.57 -5.00 12.33
N ALA A 129 10.27 -6.17 12.92
CA ALA A 129 10.90 -7.43 12.56
C ALA A 129 10.63 -7.82 11.09
N VAL A 130 9.40 -7.66 10.61
CA VAL A 130 9.03 -7.95 9.22
C VAL A 130 9.72 -6.99 8.24
N LEU A 131 9.85 -5.71 8.59
CA LEU A 131 10.54 -4.72 7.77
C LEU A 131 12.06 -4.97 7.70
N GLU A 132 12.70 -5.33 8.80
CA GLU A 132 14.11 -5.73 8.81
C GLU A 132 14.35 -6.94 7.92
N GLN A 133 13.50 -7.97 8.03
CA GLN A 133 13.58 -9.15 7.18
C GLN A 133 13.39 -8.79 5.70
N LEU A 134 12.46 -7.89 5.38
CA LEU A 134 12.22 -7.42 4.01
C LEU A 134 13.43 -6.70 3.42
N VAL A 135 13.99 -5.72 4.15
CA VAL A 135 15.15 -4.95 3.67
C VAL A 135 16.37 -5.86 3.52
N LYS A 136 16.59 -6.79 4.46
CA LYS A 136 17.68 -7.76 4.37
C LYS A 136 17.55 -8.70 3.17
N ALA A 137 16.35 -9.25 2.91
CA ALA A 137 16.11 -10.10 1.74
C ALA A 137 16.39 -9.36 0.42
N ILE A 138 16.05 -8.06 0.38
CA ILE A 138 16.30 -7.21 -0.78
C ILE A 138 17.80 -6.91 -0.97
N ASP A 139 18.55 -6.70 0.12
CA ASP A 139 20.02 -6.50 0.09
C ASP A 139 20.76 -7.77 -0.37
N GLU A 140 20.32 -8.94 0.11
CA GLU A 140 20.83 -10.26 -0.30
C GLU A 140 20.40 -10.66 -1.72
N GLN A 141 19.56 -9.86 -2.39
CA GLN A 141 18.95 -10.13 -3.69
C GLN A 141 18.18 -11.47 -3.74
N ASP A 142 17.64 -11.89 -2.59
CA ASP A 142 16.80 -13.08 -2.49
C ASP A 142 15.34 -12.73 -2.81
N GLY A 143 14.98 -12.96 -4.07
CA GLY A 143 13.62 -12.72 -4.56
C GLY A 143 12.57 -13.62 -3.93
N ASP A 144 12.91 -14.86 -3.59
CA ASP A 144 11.96 -15.83 -3.03
C ASP A 144 11.59 -15.42 -1.60
N GLN A 145 12.60 -15.04 -0.78
CA GLN A 145 12.36 -14.50 0.57
C GLN A 145 11.57 -13.18 0.53
N THR A 146 11.86 -12.30 -0.43
CA THR A 146 11.14 -11.03 -0.57
C THR A 146 9.66 -11.26 -0.86
N VAL A 147 9.33 -12.21 -1.74
CA VAL A 147 7.93 -12.57 -2.06
C VAL A 147 7.23 -13.21 -0.86
N GLU A 148 7.93 -14.07 -0.11
CA GLU A 148 7.39 -14.70 1.10
C GLU A 148 6.99 -13.64 2.13
N VAL A 149 7.89 -12.71 2.43
CA VAL A 149 7.63 -11.61 3.40
C VAL A 149 6.47 -10.73 2.94
N LEU A 150 6.42 -10.36 1.66
CA LEU A 150 5.32 -9.56 1.10
C LEU A 150 3.98 -10.32 1.04
N SER A 151 3.99 -11.64 1.17
CA SER A 151 2.78 -12.49 1.20
C SER A 151 2.16 -12.61 2.60
N LEU A 152 2.85 -12.11 3.63
CA LEU A 152 2.39 -12.14 5.01
C LEU A 152 1.04 -11.43 5.18
N PRO A 153 0.18 -11.88 6.13
CA PRO A 153 -1.13 -11.27 6.38
C PRO A 153 -1.04 -9.76 6.66
N LEU A 154 0.07 -9.30 7.24
CA LEU A 154 0.34 -7.88 7.50
C LEU A 154 0.14 -7.00 6.27
N PHE A 155 0.66 -7.43 5.11
CA PHE A 155 0.54 -6.67 3.85
C PHE A 155 -0.82 -6.86 3.17
N LYS A 156 -1.56 -7.93 3.50
CA LYS A 156 -2.91 -8.19 2.95
C LYS A 156 -3.98 -7.32 3.60
N TYR A 157 -3.83 -7.02 4.88
CA TYR A 157 -4.75 -6.13 5.61
C TYR A 157 -4.44 -4.65 5.44
N LEU A 158 -3.38 -4.33 4.69
CA LEU A 158 -3.03 -2.96 4.33
C LEU A 158 -4.06 -2.37 3.35
N ASP A 159 -4.14 -1.05 3.27
CA ASP A 159 -5.03 -0.41 2.31
C ASP A 159 -4.74 -0.88 0.88
N ASN A 160 -5.80 -1.00 0.07
CA ASN A 160 -5.75 -1.58 -1.27
C ASN A 160 -4.66 -1.00 -2.18
N ASP A 161 -4.35 0.30 -2.07
CA ASP A 161 -3.31 0.94 -2.87
C ASP A 161 -1.90 0.48 -2.44
N TYR A 162 -1.63 0.37 -1.14
CA TYR A 162 -0.36 -0.16 -0.62
C TYR A 162 -0.23 -1.67 -0.82
N ALA A 163 -1.32 -2.44 -0.71
CA ALA A 163 -1.31 -3.87 -1.03
C ALA A 163 -0.99 -4.12 -2.52
N LYS A 164 -1.48 -3.25 -3.43
CA LYS A 164 -1.09 -3.28 -4.85
C LYS A 164 0.37 -2.89 -5.05
N LEU A 165 0.87 -1.89 -4.32
CA LEU A 165 2.30 -1.57 -4.33
C LEU A 165 3.14 -2.76 -3.89
N ALA A 166 2.82 -3.40 -2.77
CA ALA A 166 3.53 -4.57 -2.25
C ALA A 166 3.61 -5.70 -3.30
N LYS A 167 2.51 -6.01 -4.01
CA LYS A 167 2.53 -6.99 -5.11
C LYS A 167 3.38 -6.55 -6.29
N THR A 168 3.35 -5.26 -6.63
CA THR A 168 4.18 -4.70 -7.70
C THR A 168 5.66 -4.78 -7.32
N LEU A 169 6.00 -4.56 -6.05
CA LEU A 169 7.35 -4.72 -5.51
C LEU A 169 7.79 -6.19 -5.51
N ALA A 170 6.92 -7.11 -5.11
CA ALA A 170 7.18 -8.54 -5.18
C ALA A 170 7.50 -8.98 -6.63
N SER A 171 6.84 -8.41 -7.63
CA SER A 171 7.18 -8.66 -9.03
C SER A 171 8.50 -8.02 -9.48
N GLN A 172 8.92 -6.91 -8.87
CA GLN A 172 10.17 -6.21 -9.22
C GLN A 172 11.39 -6.89 -8.60
N TYR A 173 11.29 -7.32 -7.33
CA TYR A 173 12.38 -7.93 -6.57
C TYR A 173 12.33 -9.46 -6.58
N GLY A 174 11.17 -10.07 -6.80
CA GLY A 174 10.94 -11.52 -6.74
C GLY A 174 11.54 -12.34 -7.88
N GLY A 175 12.46 -11.77 -8.66
CA GLY A 175 13.10 -12.44 -9.77
C GLY A 175 12.12 -12.74 -10.91
N SER A 176 12.39 -12.16 -12.08
CA SER A 176 11.98 -12.84 -13.31
C SER A 176 12.61 -14.23 -13.26
N ARG A 177 11.81 -15.27 -13.06
CA ARG A 177 12.13 -16.54 -13.71
C ARG A 177 12.22 -16.15 -15.19
N PRO A 178 13.40 -16.24 -15.84
CA PRO A 178 13.43 -15.99 -17.27
C PRO A 178 12.44 -16.98 -17.86
N SER A 179 11.40 -16.45 -18.50
CA SER A 179 10.64 -17.22 -19.46
C SER A 179 11.69 -17.78 -20.40
N ARG A 180 11.97 -19.08 -20.29
CA ARG A 180 12.75 -19.76 -21.31
C ARG A 180 11.97 -19.50 -22.60
N PRO A 181 12.52 -18.81 -23.61
CA PRO A 181 11.92 -18.84 -24.92
C PRO A 181 12.04 -20.29 -25.39
N SER A 182 10.91 -21.01 -25.38
CA SER A 182 10.80 -22.26 -26.13
C SER A 182 10.80 -21.88 -27.61
N ALA A 183 11.99 -21.70 -28.16
CA ALA A 183 12.32 -21.82 -29.58
C ALA A 183 13.38 -22.94 -29.63
N GLU A 184 13.36 -23.95 -30.50
CA GLU A 184 12.69 -24.10 -31.78
C GLU A 184 12.92 -25.54 -32.29
N GLY A 185 12.10 -26.01 -33.24
CA GLY A 185 12.39 -27.11 -34.16
C GLY A 185 11.61 -28.40 -33.87
N GLY A 186 10.79 -28.97 -34.76
CA GLY A 186 10.60 -28.76 -36.20
C GLY A 186 10.60 -30.10 -36.93
N GLY A 187 9.42 -30.53 -37.42
CA GLY A 187 9.25 -31.34 -38.65
C GLY A 187 9.24 -32.88 -38.59
N GLY A 188 8.21 -33.46 -39.23
CA GLY A 188 8.16 -34.83 -39.80
C GLY A 188 7.34 -35.83 -38.97
N GLU A 189 6.05 -36.11 -39.23
CA GLU A 189 5.38 -36.84 -40.33
C GLU A 189 5.00 -38.29 -39.97
N GLU A 190 3.70 -38.56 -40.14
CA GLU A 190 2.88 -39.79 -40.15
C GLU A 190 3.35 -41.13 -39.57
N ALA A 191 2.51 -41.71 -38.70
CA ALA A 191 2.09 -43.12 -38.80
C ALA A 191 0.71 -43.34 -38.14
N ALA A 192 -0.20 -43.92 -38.91
CA ALA A 192 -1.55 -44.33 -38.52
C ALA A 192 -1.60 -45.71 -37.85
N ALA A 193 -2.56 -45.90 -36.93
CA ALA A 193 -3.27 -47.13 -36.51
C ALA A 193 -3.74 -46.90 -35.04
N GLY A 194 -4.96 -47.19 -34.57
CA GLY A 194 -6.13 -47.92 -35.03
C GLY A 194 -6.84 -48.50 -33.79
N GLY A 195 -8.18 -48.36 -33.70
CA GLY A 195 -9.09 -49.05 -32.74
C GLY A 195 -9.08 -48.53 -31.29
N GLY A 196 -10.18 -48.45 -30.53
CA GLY A 196 -11.56 -48.89 -30.66
C GLY A 196 -12.14 -49.24 -29.27
N GLY A 197 -13.31 -48.68 -28.92
CA GLY A 197 -14.21 -49.08 -27.79
C GLY A 197 -13.76 -48.65 -26.38
N ASP A 198 -14.62 -48.47 -25.37
CA ASP A 198 -16.08 -48.37 -25.17
C ASP A 198 -16.24 -48.12 -23.63
N GLY A 199 -17.38 -47.59 -23.17
CA GLY A 199 -17.85 -47.75 -21.78
C GLY A 199 -17.91 -46.52 -20.87
N ASP A 200 -19.13 -45.98 -20.76
CA ASP A 200 -19.92 -45.76 -19.52
C ASP A 200 -19.32 -44.90 -18.40
N ASP A 201 -19.91 -43.72 -18.12
CA ASP A 201 -21.06 -43.45 -17.23
C ASP A 201 -20.53 -42.96 -15.88
N ASP A 202 -20.91 -41.74 -15.50
CA ASP A 202 -21.45 -41.43 -14.18
C ASP A 202 -21.79 -39.93 -14.13
N ASP A 203 -23.06 -39.66 -14.40
CA ASP A 203 -23.77 -38.44 -14.03
C ASP A 203 -23.95 -38.41 -12.51
N GLU A 204 -23.30 -37.47 -11.79
CA GLU A 204 -23.73 -37.12 -10.44
C GLU A 204 -24.48 -35.77 -10.44
N GLU A 205 -25.78 -35.89 -10.64
CA GLU A 205 -26.84 -34.94 -10.35
C GLU A 205 -26.92 -34.72 -8.82
N PHE A 206 -26.55 -33.52 -8.35
CA PHE A 206 -26.63 -33.15 -6.94
C PHE A 206 -27.97 -32.45 -6.66
N ASP A 207 -28.91 -33.20 -6.11
CA ASP A 207 -30.22 -32.74 -5.63
C ASP A 207 -30.09 -31.66 -4.53
N LEU A 208 -30.77 -30.53 -4.73
CA LEU A 208 -31.00 -29.50 -3.71
C LEU A 208 -32.33 -29.74 -3.01
N ARG A 209 -32.30 -29.90 -1.69
CA ARG A 209 -33.46 -29.94 -0.80
C ARG A 209 -33.37 -28.84 0.24
#